data_AF-A0A1T0CEF0-F1
#
_entry.id   AF-A0A1T0CEF0-F1
#
_cell.length_a   1.000
_cell.length_b   1.000
_cell.length_c   1.000
_cell.angle_alpha   90.00
_cell.angle_beta   90.00
_cell.angle_gamma   90.00
#
_symmetry.space_group_name_H-M   'P 1'
#
loop_
_entity.id
_entity.type
_entity.pdbx_description
1 polymer ?
#
loop_
_entity_poly.entity_id
_entity_poly.type
_entity_poly.pdbx_seq_one_letter_code
_entity_poly.pdbx_strand_id
1 'polypeptide(L)'
;MNADNDVLQIDNIRERYFHDLIIKSPDIQADLLSALNLPADLSKLQLIHEDKYINGITADFTLIYDDYISALIECKAGDIGVTDYVRGIGQVLQYEYFYENQITKNYPYKKDHFSSVLLIPSSVFLNRNFNIALFKYPITTKIIEINDINHAVRLISQKELDNFREQTQNNLMSISQYYIRDTRLFELYMLLRYLCFLRLRNIACINRREVEQVMMKTNTINNRNWRNVWIGLSSLGLIDSNNMPTQKGIELGMFDINKFLLVMYKSYVKPYADMLMNYFYENPINLNKSLKDIKQDFLNIYNNHEILFFTQSETRYLSSWLNILRDDFGCLDFQTRSNHRILNYIPSMLNDDFLLGSIQRYTKANPYINNLQAIL
;
A
#
# COMPACT_ATOMS: atom_id res chain seq x y z
N MET A 1 10.86 20.01 -32.73
CA MET A 1 10.98 19.70 -31.29
C MET A 1 10.51 18.27 -31.12
N ASN A 2 11.38 17.38 -30.63
CA ASN A 2 11.17 15.93 -30.63
C ASN A 2 10.33 15.52 -29.43
N ALA A 3 9.22 14.83 -29.66
CA ALA A 3 8.35 14.29 -28.63
C ALA A 3 9.10 13.41 -27.61
N ASP A 4 10.16 12.70 -28.04
CA ASP A 4 10.99 11.88 -27.15
C ASP A 4 11.76 12.70 -26.10
N ASN A 5 12.20 13.91 -26.43
CA ASN A 5 12.88 14.78 -25.47
C ASN A 5 11.91 15.37 -24.44
N ASP A 6 10.68 15.67 -24.86
CA ASP A 6 9.64 16.19 -23.97
C ASP A 6 9.18 15.10 -22.98
N VAL A 7 9.04 13.86 -23.43
CA VAL A 7 8.72 12.70 -22.56
C VAL A 7 9.84 12.46 -21.54
N LEU A 8 11.10 12.38 -21.98
CA LEU A 8 12.25 12.22 -21.08
C LEU A 8 12.34 13.36 -20.05
N GLN A 9 12.00 14.59 -20.43
CA GLN A 9 12.03 15.72 -19.51
C GLN A 9 10.93 15.65 -18.46
N ILE A 10 9.73 15.18 -18.83
CA ILE A 10 8.60 14.98 -17.91
C ILE A 10 8.90 13.86 -16.92
N ASP A 11 9.45 12.73 -17.38
CA ASP A 11 9.82 11.60 -16.52
C ASP A 11 10.86 12.02 -15.48
N ASN A 12 11.88 12.76 -15.91
CA ASN A 12 12.89 13.33 -15.02
C ASN A 12 12.31 14.26 -13.95
N ILE A 13 11.26 15.03 -14.27
CA ILE A 13 10.60 15.90 -13.28
C ILE A 13 9.87 15.05 -12.22
N ARG A 14 9.32 13.89 -12.62
CA ARG A 14 8.56 13.00 -11.73
C ARG A 14 9.47 12.16 -10.85
N GLU A 15 10.57 11.63 -11.38
CA GLU A 15 11.57 10.93 -10.58
C GLU A 15 12.18 11.89 -9.54
N ARG A 16 12.51 13.14 -9.95
CA ARG A 16 12.96 14.18 -9.02
C ARG A 16 11.99 14.47 -7.89
N TYR A 17 10.67 14.37 -8.11
CA TYR A 17 9.69 14.54 -7.04
C TYR A 17 9.89 13.50 -5.93
N PHE A 18 10.07 12.22 -6.28
CA PHE A 18 10.34 11.17 -5.29
C PHE A 18 11.73 11.31 -4.67
N HIS A 19 12.73 11.76 -5.42
CA HIS A 19 14.05 12.04 -4.86
C HIS A 19 13.96 13.12 -3.78
N ASP A 20 13.30 14.24 -4.10
CA ASP A 20 13.04 15.33 -3.16
C ASP A 20 12.27 14.86 -1.93
N LEU A 21 11.25 14.02 -2.14
CA LEU A 21 10.42 13.45 -1.08
C LEU A 21 11.25 12.63 -0.08
N ILE A 22 12.14 11.77 -0.58
CA ILE A 22 13.05 10.95 0.24
C ILE A 22 14.06 11.82 0.99
N ILE A 23 14.66 12.83 0.33
CA ILE A 23 15.65 13.71 0.94
C ILE A 23 15.03 14.57 2.05
N LYS A 24 13.83 15.10 1.83
CA LYS A 24 13.22 16.11 2.70
C LYS A 24 12.40 15.54 3.86
N SER A 25 12.00 14.26 3.81
CA SER A 25 11.07 13.68 4.78
C SER A 25 11.75 12.68 5.73
N PRO A 26 11.98 13.05 7.01
CA PRO A 26 12.48 12.13 8.03
C PRO A 26 11.60 10.88 8.21
N ASP A 27 10.28 11.02 8.05
CA ASP A 27 9.33 9.90 8.22
C ASP A 27 9.53 8.85 7.13
N ILE A 28 9.70 9.28 5.88
CA ILE A 28 9.99 8.38 4.75
C ILE A 28 11.35 7.73 4.92
N GLN A 29 12.36 8.47 5.39
CA GLN A 29 13.68 7.92 5.66
C GLN A 29 13.63 6.84 6.75
N ALA A 30 12.88 7.08 7.83
CA ALA A 30 12.70 6.11 8.90
C ALA A 30 11.95 4.86 8.43
N ASP A 31 10.91 5.03 7.61
CA ASP A 31 10.16 3.90 7.05
C ASP A 31 10.97 3.13 6.00
N LEU A 32 11.82 3.81 5.23
CA LEU A 32 12.80 3.20 4.32
C LEU A 32 13.83 2.35 5.09
N LEU A 33 14.37 2.86 6.20
CA LEU A 33 15.25 2.08 7.09
C LEU A 33 14.54 0.83 7.61
N SER A 34 13.29 0.98 8.06
CA SER A 34 12.46 -0.15 8.52
C SER A 34 12.25 -1.20 7.43
N ALA A 35 11.92 -0.79 6.20
CA ALA A 35 11.77 -1.68 5.05
C ALA A 35 13.08 -2.42 4.69
N LEU A 36 14.23 -1.83 5.01
CA LEU A 36 15.54 -2.44 4.86
C LEU A 36 15.96 -3.33 6.04
N ASN A 37 15.14 -3.43 7.10
CA ASN A 37 15.45 -4.06 8.39
C ASN A 37 16.64 -3.38 9.11
N LEU A 38 16.73 -2.06 8.99
CA LEU A 38 17.67 -1.22 9.73
C LEU A 38 16.94 -0.49 10.87
N PRO A 39 17.61 -0.19 11.99
CA PRO A 39 17.00 0.62 13.05
C PRO A 39 16.63 2.01 12.54
N ALA A 40 15.49 2.54 12.97
CA ALA A 40 14.98 3.87 12.59
C ALA A 40 15.70 5.02 13.33
N ASP A 41 17.03 4.97 13.39
CA ASP A 41 17.89 6.02 13.94
C ASP A 41 18.51 6.82 12.79
N LEU A 42 17.91 7.98 12.51
CA LEU A 42 18.33 8.86 11.42
C LEU A 42 19.68 9.54 11.66
N SER A 43 20.18 9.58 12.91
CA SER A 43 21.50 10.17 13.19
C SER A 43 22.65 9.36 12.58
N LYS A 44 22.39 8.08 12.28
CA LYS A 44 23.33 7.17 11.63
C LYS A 44 23.15 7.09 10.13
N LEU A 45 22.10 7.71 9.59
CA LEU A 45 21.76 7.68 8.18
C LEU A 45 22.46 8.81 7.43
N GLN A 46 23.09 8.45 6.32
CA GLN A 46 23.50 9.38 5.29
C GLN A 46 23.00 8.89 3.93
N LEU A 47 22.32 9.78 3.20
CA LEU A 47 21.90 9.55 1.82
C LEU A 47 22.77 10.39 0.89
N ILE A 48 23.56 9.75 0.04
CA ILE A 48 24.29 10.42 -1.04
C ILE A 48 23.44 10.35 -2.29
N HIS A 49 22.98 11.51 -2.79
CA HIS A 49 22.16 11.64 -3.98
C HIS A 49 23.03 11.69 -5.25
N GLU A 50 22.64 10.99 -6.32
CA GLU A 50 23.35 10.87 -7.60
C GLU A 50 24.82 10.43 -7.46
N ASP A 51 25.05 9.34 -6.71
CA ASP A 51 26.41 8.84 -6.47
C ASP A 51 26.94 8.03 -7.65
N LYS A 52 27.98 8.56 -8.31
CA LYS A 52 28.55 7.97 -9.54
C LYS A 52 29.58 6.86 -9.26
N TYR A 53 29.32 5.65 -9.71
CA TYR A 53 30.22 4.50 -9.66
C TYR A 53 31.05 4.33 -10.95
N ILE A 54 31.77 3.20 -11.06
CA ILE A 54 32.57 2.85 -12.24
C ILE A 54 31.71 2.79 -13.51
N ASN A 55 32.36 2.92 -14.67
CA ASN A 55 31.70 2.93 -15.99
C ASN A 55 30.64 4.03 -16.18
N GLY A 56 30.61 5.02 -15.30
CA GLY A 56 29.67 6.14 -15.36
C GLY A 56 28.26 5.81 -14.90
N ILE A 57 28.04 4.64 -14.28
CA ILE A 57 26.76 4.27 -13.68
C ILE A 57 26.55 5.11 -12.44
N THR A 58 25.38 5.73 -12.30
CA THR A 58 24.99 6.51 -11.12
C THR A 58 23.92 5.77 -10.34
N ALA A 59 24.03 5.77 -9.02
CA ALA A 59 22.95 5.39 -8.12
C ALA A 59 22.17 6.63 -7.72
N ASP A 60 20.84 6.58 -7.81
CA ASP A 60 20.00 7.70 -7.38
C ASP A 60 20.26 8.00 -5.91
N PHE A 61 20.35 6.94 -5.08
CA PHE A 61 20.85 7.07 -3.71
C PHE A 61 21.82 5.96 -3.32
N THR A 62 22.95 6.36 -2.73
CA THR A 62 23.75 5.49 -1.86
C THR A 62 23.30 5.72 -0.42
N LEU A 63 22.73 4.69 0.21
CA LEU A 63 22.33 4.69 1.61
C LEU A 63 23.46 4.16 2.48
N ILE A 64 24.03 5.05 3.28
CA ILE A 64 25.04 4.73 4.29
C ILE A 64 24.35 4.70 5.65
N TYR A 65 24.63 3.65 6.41
CA TYR A 65 24.15 3.50 7.78
C TYR A 65 25.28 3.02 8.67
N ASP A 66 25.60 3.79 9.71
CA ASP A 66 26.68 3.46 10.67
C ASP A 66 28.04 3.29 9.96
N ASP A 67 28.36 4.19 9.01
CA ASP A 67 29.56 4.18 8.16
C ASP A 67 29.71 2.99 7.19
N TYR A 68 28.63 2.26 6.91
CA TYR A 68 28.61 1.21 5.88
C TYR A 68 27.56 1.48 4.80
N ILE A 69 27.92 1.20 3.55
CA ILE A 69 26.94 1.15 2.46
C ILE A 69 25.98 -0.02 2.74
N SER A 70 24.74 0.32 3.03
CA SER A 70 23.68 -0.63 3.36
C SER A 70 22.69 -0.82 2.23
N ALA A 71 22.52 0.17 1.36
CA ALA A 71 21.77 -0.02 0.12
C ALA A 71 22.24 0.90 -1.02
N LEU A 72 22.07 0.43 -2.25
CA LEU A 72 22.07 1.27 -3.46
C LEU A 72 20.66 1.25 -4.04
N ILE A 73 20.11 2.44 -4.30
CA ILE A 73 18.70 2.63 -4.63
C ILE A 73 18.59 3.23 -6.02
N GLU A 74 17.82 2.57 -6.88
CA GLU A 74 17.32 3.09 -8.14
C GLU A 74 15.84 3.43 -7.96
N CYS A 75 15.45 4.67 -8.25
CA CYS A 75 14.08 5.15 -8.20
C CYS A 75 13.48 5.17 -9.60
N LYS A 76 12.17 4.94 -9.71
CA LYS A 76 11.41 5.05 -10.96
C LYS A 76 10.11 5.84 -10.79
N ALA A 77 9.60 6.41 -11.88
CA ALA A 77 8.31 7.09 -11.90
C ALA A 77 7.10 6.13 -12.07
N GLY A 78 5.89 6.64 -11.82
CA GLY A 78 4.64 5.86 -11.84
C GLY A 78 4.12 5.46 -13.22
N ASP A 79 4.29 6.32 -14.22
CA ASP A 79 3.90 6.08 -15.61
C ASP A 79 5.01 5.46 -16.46
N ILE A 80 6.01 4.87 -15.80
CA ILE A 80 7.16 4.25 -16.43
C ILE A 80 6.76 3.21 -17.49
N GLY A 81 7.47 3.22 -18.63
CA GLY A 81 7.34 2.20 -19.67
C GLY A 81 8.05 0.88 -19.33
N VAL A 82 7.69 -0.20 -20.03
CA VAL A 82 8.31 -1.53 -19.84
C VAL A 82 9.83 -1.48 -20.00
N THR A 83 10.31 -0.80 -21.04
CA THR A 83 11.74 -0.68 -21.34
C THR A 83 12.51 -0.02 -20.20
N ASP A 84 11.94 1.03 -19.63
CA ASP A 84 12.57 1.81 -18.56
C ASP A 84 12.54 1.07 -17.23
N TYR A 85 11.46 0.33 -16.99
CA TYR A 85 11.38 -0.57 -15.85
C TYR A 85 12.46 -1.67 -15.91
N VAL A 86 12.62 -2.30 -17.08
CA VAL A 86 13.68 -3.30 -17.33
C VAL A 86 15.07 -2.69 -17.19
N ARG A 87 15.25 -1.44 -17.65
CA ARG A 87 16.49 -0.68 -17.45
C ARG A 87 16.79 -0.47 -15.97
N GLY A 88 15.79 -0.14 -15.16
CA GLY A 88 15.90 -0.09 -13.69
C GLY A 88 16.38 -1.40 -13.08
N ILE A 89 15.81 -2.53 -13.50
CA ILE A 89 16.28 -3.86 -13.05
C ILE A 89 17.75 -4.07 -13.45
N GLY A 90 18.14 -3.65 -14.66
CA GLY A 90 19.52 -3.71 -15.13
C GLY A 90 20.48 -2.88 -14.28
N GLN A 91 20.08 -1.69 -13.85
CA GLN A 91 20.87 -0.82 -12.94
C GLN A 91 21.05 -1.49 -11.57
N VAL A 92 19.97 -2.02 -11.00
CA VAL A 92 20.00 -2.73 -9.71
C VAL A 92 20.86 -4.01 -9.79
N LEU A 93 20.88 -4.71 -10.93
CA LEU A 93 21.81 -5.82 -11.17
C LEU A 93 23.29 -5.36 -11.15
N GLN A 94 23.60 -4.18 -11.68
CA GLN A 94 24.95 -3.63 -11.59
C GLN A 94 25.34 -3.27 -10.14
N TYR A 95 24.38 -2.86 -9.32
CA TYR A 95 24.62 -2.60 -7.90
C TYR A 95 24.98 -3.87 -7.13
N GLU A 96 24.39 -5.02 -7.47
CA GLU A 96 24.83 -6.30 -6.92
C GLU A 96 26.28 -6.61 -7.29
N TYR A 97 26.63 -6.42 -8.56
CA TYR A 97 28.01 -6.59 -9.02
C TYR A 97 28.99 -5.69 -8.25
N PHE A 98 28.60 -4.44 -7.96
CA PHE A 98 29.42 -3.54 -7.15
C PHE A 98 29.63 -4.06 -5.73
N TYR A 99 28.58 -4.57 -5.10
CA TYR A 99 28.68 -5.19 -3.78
C TYR A 99 29.56 -6.44 -3.78
N GLU A 100 29.32 -7.39 -4.70
CA GLU A 100 30.04 -8.66 -4.79
C GLU A 100 31.54 -8.47 -4.99
N ASN A 101 31.92 -7.44 -5.76
CA ASN A 101 33.32 -7.14 -6.08
C ASN A 101 33.91 -6.02 -5.20
N GLN A 102 33.19 -5.59 -4.15
CA GLN A 102 33.61 -4.54 -3.23
C GLN A 102 34.02 -3.23 -3.94
N ILE A 103 33.30 -2.89 -5.01
CA ILE A 103 33.50 -1.65 -5.76
C ILE A 103 32.85 -0.52 -4.98
N THR A 104 33.69 0.26 -4.30
CA THR A 104 33.27 1.40 -3.50
C THR A 104 34.30 2.53 -3.59
N LYS A 105 33.95 3.71 -3.11
CA LYS A 105 34.84 4.87 -2.98
C LYS A 105 35.36 5.02 -1.55
N ASN A 106 34.45 5.35 -0.63
CA ASN A 106 34.79 5.88 0.70
C ASN A 106 34.29 5.01 1.85
N TYR A 107 33.26 4.18 1.62
CA TYR A 107 32.60 3.41 2.67
C TYR A 107 32.58 1.93 2.29
N PRO A 108 32.98 1.02 3.19
CA PRO A 108 32.84 -0.40 2.93
C PRO A 108 31.35 -0.79 2.85
N TYR A 109 31.06 -1.86 2.12
CA TYR A 109 29.73 -2.45 2.19
C TYR A 109 29.52 -3.17 3.52
N LYS A 110 28.30 -3.12 4.05
CA LYS A 110 27.94 -3.92 5.23
C LYS A 110 27.79 -5.38 4.81
N LYS A 111 28.78 -6.21 5.14
CA LYS A 111 28.75 -7.64 4.84
C LYS A 111 27.46 -8.27 5.39
N ASP A 112 26.78 -9.05 4.55
CA ASP A 112 25.52 -9.77 4.83
C ASP A 112 24.29 -8.88 5.11
N HIS A 113 24.40 -7.55 4.93
CA HIS A 113 23.30 -6.60 5.17
C HIS A 113 23.08 -5.60 4.04
N PHE A 114 23.81 -5.72 2.93
CA PHE A 114 23.58 -4.91 1.74
C PHE A 114 22.25 -5.26 1.04
N SER A 115 21.61 -4.27 0.42
CA SER A 115 20.46 -4.47 -0.47
C SER A 115 20.60 -3.62 -1.73
N SER A 116 20.43 -4.23 -2.90
CA SER A 116 20.11 -3.48 -4.11
C SER A 116 18.61 -3.17 -4.08
N VAL A 117 18.20 -1.93 -4.38
CA VAL A 117 16.81 -1.50 -4.19
C VAL A 117 16.27 -0.93 -5.49
N LEU A 118 15.11 -1.45 -5.91
CA LEU A 118 14.26 -0.80 -6.90
C LEU A 118 13.11 -0.12 -6.17
N LEU A 119 13.12 1.20 -6.14
CA LEU A 119 12.12 2.02 -5.48
C LEU A 119 11.10 2.51 -6.51
N ILE A 120 9.83 2.21 -6.28
CA ILE A 120 8.73 2.51 -7.21
C ILE A 120 7.56 3.16 -6.47
N PRO A 121 6.78 4.02 -7.13
CA PRO A 121 5.54 4.50 -6.56
C PRO A 121 4.41 3.48 -6.73
N SER A 122 3.37 3.59 -5.89
CA SER A 122 2.20 2.71 -5.96
C SER A 122 1.46 2.73 -7.30
N SER A 123 1.56 3.83 -8.04
CA SER A 123 0.95 4.05 -9.35
C SER A 123 1.51 3.12 -10.43
N VAL A 124 2.70 2.55 -10.25
CA VAL A 124 3.26 1.51 -11.15
C VAL A 124 2.34 0.29 -11.23
N PHE A 125 1.64 -0.06 -10.14
CA PHE A 125 0.69 -1.18 -10.13
C PHE A 125 -0.61 -0.92 -10.91
N LEU A 126 -0.88 0.35 -11.24
CA LEU A 126 -2.01 0.71 -12.09
C LEU A 126 -1.66 0.65 -13.59
N ASN A 127 -0.37 0.48 -13.91
CA ASN A 127 0.09 0.35 -15.28
C ASN A 127 -0.35 -0.99 -15.86
N ARG A 128 -1.09 -0.94 -16.98
CA ARG A 128 -1.62 -2.14 -17.65
C ARG A 128 -0.67 -2.71 -18.70
N ASN A 129 0.45 -2.05 -18.97
CA ASN A 129 1.40 -2.45 -20.01
C ASN A 129 2.32 -3.59 -19.55
N PHE A 130 2.50 -3.77 -18.24
CA PHE A 130 3.30 -4.87 -17.69
C PHE A 130 2.88 -5.23 -16.28
N ASN A 131 3.27 -6.44 -15.85
CA ASN A 131 3.13 -6.89 -14.48
C ASN A 131 4.52 -7.07 -13.85
N ILE A 132 4.79 -6.34 -12.77
CA ILE A 132 6.08 -6.39 -12.07
C ILE A 132 6.46 -7.81 -11.62
N ALA A 133 5.49 -8.68 -11.33
CA ALA A 133 5.74 -10.04 -10.88
C ALA A 133 6.24 -10.98 -11.99
N LEU A 134 6.14 -10.58 -13.25
CA LEU A 134 6.57 -11.39 -14.40
C LEU A 134 8.02 -11.12 -14.81
N PHE A 135 8.71 -10.18 -14.16
CA PHE A 135 10.13 -9.97 -14.37
C PHE A 135 10.99 -10.88 -13.50
N LYS A 136 12.23 -11.10 -13.94
CA LYS A 136 13.28 -11.70 -13.14
C LYS A 136 14.04 -10.58 -12.44
N TYR A 137 14.21 -10.72 -11.13
CA TYR A 137 15.00 -9.81 -10.32
C TYR A 137 16.29 -10.50 -9.86
N PRO A 138 17.36 -9.72 -9.62
CA PRO A 138 18.55 -10.18 -8.90
C PRO A 138 18.21 -10.63 -7.45
N ILE A 139 19.06 -11.43 -6.81
CA ILE A 139 18.70 -12.16 -5.56
C ILE A 139 18.57 -11.23 -4.35
N THR A 140 19.45 -10.22 -4.24
CA THR A 140 19.47 -9.27 -3.12
C THR A 140 18.53 -8.09 -3.36
N THR A 141 17.85 -8.04 -4.51
CA THR A 141 16.97 -6.94 -4.85
C THR A 141 15.75 -6.90 -3.93
N LYS A 142 15.57 -5.74 -3.30
CA LYS A 142 14.35 -5.36 -2.62
C LYS A 142 13.56 -4.42 -3.51
N ILE A 143 12.27 -4.71 -3.72
CA ILE A 143 11.36 -3.78 -4.37
C ILE A 143 10.63 -3.02 -3.28
N ILE A 144 10.88 -1.72 -3.19
CA ILE A 144 10.28 -0.84 -2.19
C ILE A 144 9.25 0.04 -2.87
N GLU A 145 8.05 0.08 -2.31
CA GLU A 145 6.96 0.90 -2.78
C GLU A 145 6.82 2.15 -1.90
N ILE A 146 6.60 3.32 -2.51
CA ILE A 146 6.07 4.52 -1.83
C ILE A 146 4.66 4.79 -2.36
N ASN A 147 3.66 4.84 -1.47
CA ASN A 147 2.30 5.21 -1.89
C ASN A 147 2.26 6.67 -2.39
N ASP A 148 1.68 6.91 -3.57
CA ASP A 148 1.70 8.23 -4.22
C ASP A 148 0.97 9.32 -3.41
N ILE A 149 -0.01 8.91 -2.60
CA ILE A 149 -0.95 9.82 -1.94
C ILE A 149 -0.53 10.09 -0.50
N ASN A 150 -0.31 9.04 0.29
CA ASN A 150 0.02 9.18 1.71
C ASN A 150 1.49 8.93 2.04
N HIS A 151 2.29 8.50 1.06
CA HIS A 151 3.74 8.26 1.20
C HIS A 151 4.12 7.16 2.20
N ALA A 152 3.22 6.21 2.48
CA ALA A 152 3.59 4.99 3.18
C ALA A 152 4.68 4.25 2.39
N VAL A 153 5.76 3.86 3.07
CA VAL A 153 6.85 3.07 2.48
C VAL A 153 6.68 1.61 2.88
N ARG A 154 6.77 0.69 1.93
CA ARG A 154 6.70 -0.76 2.22
C ARG A 154 7.60 -1.58 1.33
N LEU A 155 8.06 -2.71 1.85
CA LEU A 155 8.70 -3.76 1.06
C LEU A 155 7.64 -4.62 0.37
N ILE A 156 7.75 -4.80 -0.94
CA ILE A 156 6.98 -5.80 -1.66
C ILE A 156 7.66 -7.16 -1.46
N SER A 157 7.00 -8.06 -0.73
CA SER A 157 7.59 -9.37 -0.41
C SER A 157 7.62 -10.29 -1.62
N GLN A 158 8.57 -11.24 -1.64
CA GLN A 158 8.60 -12.29 -2.67
C GLN A 158 7.28 -13.05 -2.74
N LYS A 159 6.66 -13.35 -1.60
CA LYS A 159 5.34 -13.99 -1.53
C LYS A 159 4.25 -13.17 -2.24
N GLU A 160 4.31 -11.85 -2.14
CA GLU A 160 3.35 -10.97 -2.81
C GLU A 160 3.56 -11.00 -4.33
N LEU A 161 4.83 -10.96 -4.79
CA LEU A 161 5.17 -11.15 -6.21
C LEU A 161 4.73 -12.53 -6.73
N ASP A 162 4.99 -13.60 -5.98
CA ASP A 162 4.58 -14.96 -6.37
C ASP A 162 3.06 -15.05 -6.52
N ASN A 163 2.30 -14.45 -5.58
CA ASN A 163 0.85 -14.35 -5.70
C ASN A 163 0.44 -13.61 -6.97
N PHE A 164 1.03 -12.44 -7.28
CA PHE A 164 0.71 -11.70 -8.51
C PHE A 164 1.06 -12.46 -9.79
N ARG A 165 2.12 -13.28 -9.77
CA ARG A 165 2.51 -14.15 -10.88
C ARG A 165 1.49 -15.27 -11.09
N GLU A 166 1.15 -16.02 -10.04
CA GLU A 166 0.16 -17.09 -10.11
C GLU A 166 -1.21 -16.58 -10.57
N GLN A 167 -1.58 -15.38 -10.15
CA GLN A 167 -2.84 -14.74 -10.53
C GLN A 167 -2.93 -14.47 -12.03
N THR A 168 -1.85 -14.01 -12.64
CA THR A 168 -1.83 -13.73 -14.09
C THR A 168 -2.05 -14.99 -14.91
N GLN A 169 -1.62 -16.15 -14.41
CA GLN A 169 -1.84 -17.45 -15.05
C GLN A 169 -3.30 -17.94 -14.93
N ASN A 170 -4.06 -17.41 -13.99
CA ASN A 170 -5.43 -17.84 -13.66
C ASN A 170 -6.53 -16.91 -14.21
N ASN A 171 -6.26 -16.17 -15.29
CA ASN A 171 -7.20 -15.21 -15.89
C ASN A 171 -7.68 -14.12 -14.91
N LEU A 172 -6.80 -13.72 -13.97
CA LEU A 172 -7.08 -12.71 -12.96
C LEU A 172 -6.43 -11.38 -13.34
N MET A 173 -7.19 -10.29 -13.22
CA MET A 173 -6.67 -8.93 -13.33
C MET A 173 -6.57 -8.25 -11.96
N SER A 174 -5.53 -7.46 -11.78
CA SER A 174 -5.37 -6.59 -10.61
C SER A 174 -5.74 -5.15 -10.96
N ILE A 175 -6.47 -4.48 -10.07
CA ILE A 175 -6.72 -3.02 -10.13
C ILE A 175 -6.11 -2.27 -8.95
N SER A 176 -5.55 -3.02 -7.99
CA SER A 176 -4.86 -2.54 -6.79
C SER A 176 -4.16 -3.73 -6.15
N GLN A 177 -2.97 -3.49 -5.63
CA GLN A 177 -2.10 -4.49 -5.01
C GLN A 177 -2.44 -4.76 -3.54
N TYR A 178 -3.18 -3.85 -2.91
CA TYR A 178 -3.39 -3.88 -1.46
C TYR A 178 -4.43 -4.93 -1.02
N TYR A 179 -4.09 -5.69 0.03
CA TYR A 179 -4.99 -6.63 0.66
C TYR A 179 -6.01 -5.90 1.54
N ILE A 180 -7.20 -5.61 0.99
CA ILE A 180 -8.34 -5.08 1.76
C ILE A 180 -9.58 -5.90 1.43
N ARG A 181 -9.85 -6.94 2.24
CA ARG A 181 -11.07 -7.75 2.16
C ARG A 181 -11.32 -8.52 3.45
N ASP A 182 -12.55 -8.98 3.62
CA ASP A 182 -13.03 -9.73 4.79
C ASP A 182 -12.76 -9.01 6.12
N THR A 183 -12.73 -7.68 6.09
CA THR A 183 -12.45 -6.78 7.22
C THR A 183 -13.23 -5.48 7.02
N ARG A 184 -13.24 -4.62 8.03
CA ARG A 184 -13.59 -3.20 7.93
C ARG A 184 -12.35 -2.33 8.03
N LEU A 185 -12.43 -1.12 7.47
CA LEU A 185 -11.34 -0.14 7.58
C LEU A 185 -11.25 0.41 9.00
N PHE A 186 -12.37 0.58 9.70
CA PHE A 186 -12.34 0.97 11.10
C PHE A 186 -11.67 -0.09 11.99
N GLU A 187 -11.70 -1.38 11.63
CA GLU A 187 -10.97 -2.42 12.35
C GLU A 187 -9.45 -2.29 12.15
N LEU A 188 -9.00 -1.92 10.94
CA LEU A 188 -7.60 -1.56 10.69
C LEU A 188 -7.17 -0.39 11.58
N TYR A 189 -7.99 0.66 11.62
CA TYR A 189 -7.76 1.81 12.50
C TYR A 189 -7.68 1.41 13.97
N MET A 190 -8.61 0.59 14.46
CA MET A 190 -8.64 0.17 15.86
C MET A 190 -7.37 -0.57 16.27
N LEU A 191 -6.94 -1.55 15.44
CA LEU A 191 -5.70 -2.25 15.70
C LEU A 191 -4.51 -1.29 15.63
N LEU A 192 -4.40 -0.48 14.58
CA LEU A 192 -3.28 0.46 14.41
C LEU A 192 -3.15 1.43 15.59
N ARG A 193 -4.28 1.98 16.08
CA ARG A 193 -4.31 2.87 17.23
C ARG A 193 -3.89 2.17 18.53
N TYR A 194 -4.29 0.91 18.72
CA TYR A 194 -3.82 0.09 19.84
C TYR A 194 -2.31 -0.17 19.75
N LEU A 195 -1.77 -0.47 18.57
CA LEU A 195 -0.33 -0.66 18.38
C LEU A 195 0.46 0.63 18.64
N CYS A 196 -0.09 1.79 18.27
CA CYS A 196 0.50 3.08 18.62
C CYS A 196 0.55 3.29 20.14
N PHE A 197 -0.51 2.93 20.86
CA PHE A 197 -0.53 2.95 22.32
C PHE A 197 0.55 2.04 22.93
N LEU A 198 0.71 0.82 22.41
CA LEU A 198 1.78 -0.09 22.87
C LEU A 198 3.17 0.48 22.60
N ARG A 199 3.37 1.15 21.45
CA ARG A 199 4.62 1.84 21.13
C ARG A 199 4.94 2.96 22.13
N LEU A 200 3.94 3.75 22.52
CA LEU A 200 4.10 4.79 23.56
C LEU A 200 4.47 4.20 24.93
N ARG A 201 4.13 2.93 25.18
CA ARG A 201 4.54 2.17 26.37
C ARG A 201 5.91 1.50 26.24
N ASN A 202 6.69 1.84 25.21
CA ASN A 202 8.02 1.29 24.90
C ASN A 202 8.02 -0.23 24.65
N ILE A 203 6.92 -0.79 24.14
CA ILE A 203 6.89 -2.18 23.67
C ILE A 203 7.50 -2.22 22.27
N ALA A 204 8.58 -2.99 22.11
CA ALA A 204 9.35 -3.05 20.86
C ALA A 204 8.98 -4.23 19.94
N CYS A 205 8.37 -5.29 20.49
CA CYS A 205 7.94 -6.46 19.72
C CYS A 205 6.65 -7.02 20.33
N ILE A 206 5.74 -7.47 19.48
CA ILE A 206 4.40 -7.88 19.86
C ILE A 206 4.13 -9.32 19.48
N ASN A 207 3.58 -10.09 20.42
CA ASN A 207 2.94 -11.35 20.11
C ASN A 207 1.54 -11.08 19.51
N ARG A 208 1.42 -11.33 18.21
CA ARG A 208 0.17 -11.12 17.45
C ARG A 208 -1.04 -11.77 18.12
N ARG A 209 -0.91 -13.01 18.62
CA ARG A 209 -2.03 -13.77 19.18
C ARG A 209 -2.55 -13.14 20.48
N GLU A 210 -1.67 -12.57 21.30
CA GLU A 210 -2.06 -11.89 22.53
C GLU A 210 -2.85 -10.63 22.24
N VAL A 211 -2.39 -9.83 21.26
CA VAL A 211 -3.13 -8.63 20.83
C VAL A 211 -4.46 -9.00 20.21
N GLU A 212 -4.55 -10.07 19.40
CA GLU A 212 -5.83 -10.55 18.88
C GLU A 212 -6.83 -10.85 20.02
N GLN A 213 -6.39 -11.46 21.14
CA GLN A 213 -7.27 -11.70 22.31
C GLN A 213 -7.73 -10.40 22.99
N VAL A 214 -6.88 -9.36 23.02
CA VAL A 214 -7.27 -8.05 23.54
C VAL A 214 -8.30 -7.39 22.62
N MET A 215 -8.01 -7.37 21.31
CA MET A 215 -8.89 -6.76 20.32
C MET A 215 -10.25 -7.45 20.24
N MET A 216 -10.32 -8.76 20.52
CA MET A 216 -11.59 -9.50 20.63
C MET A 216 -12.56 -8.92 21.68
N LYS A 217 -12.09 -8.12 22.64
CA LYS A 217 -12.96 -7.47 23.65
C LYS A 217 -13.76 -6.29 23.08
N THR A 218 -13.37 -5.79 21.90
CA THR A 218 -14.03 -4.62 21.27
C THR A 218 -15.33 -4.97 20.55
N ASN A 219 -15.63 -6.27 20.38
CA ASN A 219 -16.88 -6.78 19.81
C ASN A 219 -17.23 -6.17 18.43
N THR A 220 -16.25 -6.05 17.54
CA THR A 220 -16.46 -5.56 16.17
C THR A 220 -17.29 -6.52 15.31
N ILE A 221 -17.63 -6.10 14.10
CA ILE A 221 -18.41 -6.92 13.16
C ILE A 221 -17.62 -8.18 12.76
N ASN A 222 -16.31 -8.04 12.49
CA ASN A 222 -15.44 -9.15 12.08
C ASN A 222 -14.51 -9.58 13.22
N ASN A 223 -14.99 -9.51 14.47
CA ASN A 223 -14.19 -9.65 15.70
C ASN A 223 -13.37 -10.95 15.85
N ARG A 224 -13.67 -11.99 15.07
CA ARG A 224 -12.90 -13.25 15.06
C ARG A 224 -11.87 -13.33 13.93
N ASN A 225 -11.70 -12.25 13.16
CA ASN A 225 -10.88 -12.20 11.95
C ASN A 225 -9.75 -11.16 12.02
N TRP A 226 -9.24 -10.88 13.23
CA TRP A 226 -8.12 -9.95 13.44
C TRP A 226 -6.86 -10.30 12.63
N ARG A 227 -6.68 -11.57 12.26
CA ARG A 227 -5.62 -11.99 11.33
C ARG A 227 -5.65 -11.20 10.01
N ASN A 228 -6.83 -10.97 9.43
CA ASN A 228 -6.94 -10.22 8.18
C ASN A 228 -6.67 -8.73 8.37
N VAL A 229 -6.95 -8.20 9.57
CA VAL A 229 -6.60 -6.84 9.97
C VAL A 229 -5.08 -6.66 9.98
N TRP A 230 -4.35 -7.62 10.56
CA TRP A 230 -2.88 -7.65 10.53
C TRP A 230 -2.31 -7.71 9.10
N ILE A 231 -2.85 -8.61 8.26
CA ILE A 231 -2.43 -8.72 6.85
C ILE A 231 -2.70 -7.40 6.12
N GLY A 232 -3.86 -6.78 6.35
CA GLY A 232 -4.21 -5.48 5.81
C GLY A 232 -3.20 -4.41 6.20
N LEU A 233 -2.96 -4.18 7.50
CA LEU A 233 -2.00 -3.17 7.95
C LEU A 233 -0.59 -3.36 7.37
N SER A 234 -0.12 -4.61 7.30
CA SER A 234 1.18 -4.94 6.69
C SER A 234 1.18 -4.64 5.18
N SER A 235 0.14 -5.06 4.47
CA SER A 235 0.00 -4.81 3.04
C SER A 235 -0.04 -3.32 2.71
N LEU A 236 -0.55 -2.48 3.61
CA LEU A 236 -0.65 -1.03 3.43
C LEU A 236 0.64 -0.27 3.80
N GLY A 237 1.65 -0.96 4.34
CA GLY A 237 2.88 -0.32 4.82
C GLY A 237 2.71 0.43 6.15
N LEU A 238 1.68 0.10 6.93
CA LEU A 238 1.39 0.80 8.19
C LEU A 238 2.01 0.12 9.42
N ILE A 239 2.51 -1.10 9.26
CA ILE A 239 3.29 -1.82 10.27
C ILE A 239 4.52 -2.46 9.65
N ASP A 240 5.57 -2.61 10.45
CA ASP A 240 6.84 -3.20 10.07
C ASP A 240 6.88 -4.73 10.28
N SER A 241 8.04 -5.34 10.00
CA SER A 241 8.29 -6.77 10.18
C SER A 241 8.23 -7.23 11.65
N ASN A 242 8.32 -6.30 12.61
CA ASN A 242 8.13 -6.55 14.04
C ASN A 242 6.67 -6.39 14.49
N ASN A 243 5.74 -6.18 13.56
CA ASN A 243 4.33 -5.92 13.82
C ASN A 243 4.09 -4.60 14.60
N MET A 244 5.01 -3.65 14.51
CA MET A 244 4.90 -2.32 15.12
C MET A 244 4.56 -1.26 14.07
N PRO A 245 3.87 -0.16 14.43
CA PRO A 245 3.53 0.88 13.47
C PRO A 245 4.78 1.51 12.85
N THR A 246 4.77 1.71 11.53
CA THR A 246 5.72 2.58 10.81
C THR A 246 5.48 4.05 11.19
N GLN A 247 6.32 5.00 10.78
CA GLN A 247 6.05 6.43 11.00
C GLN A 247 4.72 6.83 10.35
N LYS A 248 4.47 6.37 9.12
CA LYS A 248 3.15 6.58 8.50
C LYS A 248 2.03 5.89 9.29
N GLY A 249 2.28 4.69 9.81
CA GLY A 249 1.35 3.99 10.70
C GLY A 249 1.02 4.78 11.97
N ILE A 250 2.00 5.42 12.59
CA ILE A 250 1.83 6.29 13.76
C ILE A 250 0.98 7.50 13.40
N GLU A 251 1.33 8.20 12.31
CA GLU A 251 0.60 9.38 11.85
C GLU A 251 -0.90 9.04 11.64
N LEU A 252 -1.20 7.99 10.89
CA LEU A 252 -2.57 7.58 10.62
C LEU A 252 -3.29 7.02 11.85
N GLY A 253 -2.57 6.33 12.74
CA GLY A 253 -3.12 5.83 14.00
C GLY A 253 -3.52 6.94 14.98
N MET A 254 -2.94 8.13 14.85
CA MET A 254 -3.26 9.31 15.67
C MET A 254 -4.43 10.14 15.16
N PHE A 255 -4.84 9.97 13.91
CA PHE A 255 -6.03 10.65 13.36
C PHE A 255 -7.31 10.24 14.09
N ASP A 256 -8.36 11.05 13.98
CA ASP A 256 -9.71 10.54 14.25
C ASP A 256 -10.13 9.57 13.14
N ILE A 257 -11.14 8.73 13.43
CA ILE A 257 -11.59 7.70 12.50
C ILE A 257 -12.04 8.26 11.14
N ASN A 258 -12.67 9.43 11.09
CA ASN A 258 -13.20 9.96 9.84
C ASN A 258 -12.07 10.44 8.93
N LYS A 259 -11.08 11.13 9.51
CA LYS A 259 -9.87 11.53 8.78
C LYS A 259 -9.06 10.32 8.33
N PHE A 260 -8.94 9.29 9.16
CA PHE A 260 -8.34 8.02 8.76
C PHE A 260 -9.06 7.41 7.56
N LEU A 261 -10.39 7.31 7.60
CA LEU A 261 -11.20 6.76 6.51
C LEU A 261 -11.06 7.58 5.22
N LEU A 262 -11.01 8.92 5.29
CA LEU A 262 -10.75 9.77 4.12
C LEU A 262 -9.41 9.42 3.46
N VAL A 263 -8.34 9.29 4.25
CA VAL A 263 -7.02 8.92 3.72
C VAL A 263 -7.03 7.50 3.16
N MET A 264 -7.70 6.57 3.83
CA MET A 264 -7.85 5.20 3.34
C MET A 264 -8.58 5.14 2.00
N TYR A 265 -9.65 5.94 1.84
CA TYR A 265 -10.35 6.10 0.58
C TYR A 265 -9.38 6.49 -0.52
N LYS A 266 -8.73 7.65 -0.37
CA LYS A 266 -7.86 8.22 -1.40
C LYS A 266 -6.69 7.31 -1.74
N SER A 267 -6.03 6.75 -0.73
CA SER A 267 -4.72 6.12 -0.89
C SER A 267 -4.79 4.64 -1.30
N TYR A 268 -5.85 3.92 -0.93
CA TYR A 268 -5.86 2.46 -1.01
C TYR A 268 -7.14 1.87 -1.62
N VAL A 269 -8.32 2.35 -1.24
CA VAL A 269 -9.59 1.69 -1.62
C VAL A 269 -10.31 2.33 -2.80
N LYS A 270 -9.94 3.55 -3.20
CA LYS A 270 -10.56 4.28 -4.31
C LYS A 270 -10.78 3.43 -5.56
N PRO A 271 -9.82 2.60 -6.05
CA PRO A 271 -10.04 1.79 -7.26
C PRO A 271 -11.24 0.85 -7.17
N TYR A 272 -11.42 0.17 -6.03
CA TYR A 272 -12.53 -0.77 -5.82
C TYR A 272 -13.84 -0.04 -5.49
N ALA A 273 -13.75 0.98 -4.63
CA ALA A 273 -14.91 1.75 -4.22
C ALA A 273 -15.56 2.44 -5.43
N ASP A 274 -14.78 3.15 -6.23
CA ASP A 274 -15.30 3.89 -7.38
C ASP A 274 -15.85 2.97 -8.45
N MET A 275 -15.20 1.82 -8.68
CA MET A 275 -15.69 0.81 -9.62
C MET A 275 -17.12 0.35 -9.25
N LEU A 276 -17.38 0.07 -7.97
CA LEU A 276 -18.73 -0.29 -7.51
C LEU A 276 -19.70 0.88 -7.56
N MET A 277 -19.27 2.06 -7.09
CA MET A 277 -20.15 3.23 -7.00
C MET A 277 -20.57 3.71 -8.39
N ASN A 278 -19.66 3.70 -9.36
CA ASN A 278 -19.97 4.03 -10.76
C ASN A 278 -20.93 3.00 -11.36
N TYR A 279 -20.71 1.70 -11.12
CA TYR A 279 -21.61 0.63 -11.58
C TYR A 279 -23.05 0.81 -11.05
N PHE A 280 -23.23 1.29 -9.82
CA PHE A 280 -24.56 1.61 -9.27
C PHE A 280 -25.12 2.93 -9.78
N TYR A 281 -24.26 3.93 -9.98
CA TYR A 281 -24.67 5.26 -10.45
C TYR A 281 -25.13 5.26 -11.91
N GLU A 282 -24.39 4.57 -12.79
CA GLU A 282 -24.69 4.49 -14.22
C GLU A 282 -26.03 3.82 -14.52
N ASN A 283 -26.42 2.83 -13.68
CA ASN A 283 -27.72 2.20 -13.78
C ASN A 283 -28.28 1.89 -12.38
N PRO A 284 -29.19 2.74 -11.84
CA PRO A 284 -29.76 2.56 -10.50
C PRO A 284 -30.49 1.22 -10.27
N ILE A 285 -30.92 0.52 -11.33
CA ILE A 285 -31.50 -0.83 -11.20
C ILE A 285 -30.49 -1.80 -10.57
N ASN A 286 -29.19 -1.60 -10.83
CA ASN A 286 -28.12 -2.41 -10.29
C ASN A 286 -28.07 -2.40 -8.76
N LEU A 287 -28.58 -1.36 -8.10
CA LEU A 287 -28.69 -1.33 -6.63
C LEU A 287 -29.51 -2.47 -6.05
N ASN A 288 -30.43 -3.04 -6.84
CA ASN A 288 -31.32 -4.13 -6.42
C ASN A 288 -30.85 -5.53 -6.88
N LYS A 289 -29.72 -5.63 -7.59
CA LYS A 289 -29.20 -6.91 -8.09
C LYS A 289 -28.65 -7.79 -6.97
N SER A 290 -28.72 -9.10 -7.18
CA SER A 290 -28.05 -10.05 -6.27
C SER A 290 -26.52 -9.95 -6.43
N LEU A 291 -25.78 -10.40 -5.42
CA LEU A 291 -24.31 -10.42 -5.52
C LEU A 291 -23.80 -11.30 -6.67
N LYS A 292 -24.53 -12.36 -7.02
CA LYS A 292 -24.18 -13.23 -8.14
C LYS A 292 -24.31 -12.50 -9.48
N ASP A 293 -25.39 -11.74 -9.64
CA ASP A 293 -25.62 -10.96 -10.86
C ASP A 293 -24.59 -9.84 -10.99
N ILE A 294 -24.30 -9.12 -9.91
CA ILE A 294 -23.25 -8.08 -9.89
C ILE A 294 -21.90 -8.68 -10.27
N LYS A 295 -21.54 -9.85 -9.69
CA LYS A 295 -20.31 -10.56 -10.09
C LYS A 295 -20.32 -10.88 -11.59
N GLN A 296 -21.40 -11.45 -12.11
CA GLN A 296 -21.49 -11.83 -13.52
C GLN A 296 -21.37 -10.62 -14.45
N ASP A 297 -21.97 -9.49 -14.08
CA ASP A 297 -21.84 -8.24 -14.83
C ASP A 297 -20.38 -7.79 -14.88
N PHE A 298 -19.66 -7.83 -13.76
CA PHE A 298 -18.23 -7.49 -13.75
C PHE A 298 -17.40 -8.47 -14.57
N LEU A 299 -17.67 -9.78 -14.51
CA LEU A 299 -17.01 -10.74 -15.39
C LEU A 299 -17.23 -10.38 -16.86
N ASN A 300 -18.46 -10.05 -17.25
CA ASN A 300 -18.78 -9.66 -18.62
C ASN A 300 -18.05 -8.36 -19.03
N ILE A 301 -18.03 -7.34 -18.16
CA ILE A 301 -17.32 -6.06 -18.38
C ILE A 301 -15.83 -6.28 -18.61
N TYR A 302 -15.24 -7.25 -17.90
CA TYR A 302 -13.82 -7.55 -17.94
C TYR A 302 -13.49 -8.81 -18.75
N ASN A 303 -14.27 -9.11 -19.80
CA ASN A 303 -14.00 -10.21 -20.75
C ASN A 303 -13.75 -11.57 -20.05
N ASN A 304 -14.59 -11.90 -19.07
CA ASN A 304 -14.53 -13.09 -18.22
C ASN A 304 -13.25 -13.23 -17.36
N HIS A 305 -12.51 -12.14 -17.15
CA HIS A 305 -11.41 -12.11 -16.18
C HIS A 305 -11.97 -11.83 -14.78
N GLU A 306 -11.49 -12.59 -13.78
CA GLU A 306 -11.78 -12.26 -12.40
C GLU A 306 -10.96 -11.03 -11.96
N ILE A 307 -11.48 -10.24 -11.03
CA ILE A 307 -10.80 -9.10 -10.43
C ILE A 307 -10.26 -9.50 -9.05
N LEU A 308 -8.95 -9.33 -8.88
CA LEU A 308 -8.22 -9.62 -7.65
C LEU A 308 -8.89 -8.96 -6.44
N PHE A 309 -9.13 -9.75 -5.40
CA PHE A 309 -9.74 -9.34 -4.13
C PHE A 309 -11.16 -8.77 -4.25
N PHE A 310 -11.83 -9.02 -5.37
CA PHE A 310 -13.15 -8.44 -5.64
C PHE A 310 -14.16 -9.47 -6.13
N THR A 311 -13.95 -10.09 -7.31
CA THR A 311 -14.85 -11.15 -7.81
C THR A 311 -14.39 -12.56 -7.41
N GLN A 312 -13.15 -12.70 -6.94
CA GLN A 312 -12.63 -13.96 -6.44
C GLN A 312 -13.43 -14.44 -5.21
N SER A 313 -13.48 -15.76 -4.99
CA SER A 313 -14.20 -16.36 -3.86
C SER A 313 -15.72 -16.15 -3.93
N GLU A 314 -16.32 -16.54 -5.06
CA GLU A 314 -17.77 -16.44 -5.29
C GLU A 314 -18.29 -15.01 -5.06
N THR A 315 -19.09 -14.79 -4.02
CA THR A 315 -19.68 -13.48 -3.70
C THR A 315 -19.12 -12.88 -2.41
N ARG A 316 -18.17 -13.56 -1.76
CA ARG A 316 -17.66 -13.20 -0.44
C ARG A 316 -16.93 -11.85 -0.46
N TYR A 317 -16.01 -11.66 -1.40
CA TYR A 317 -15.21 -10.43 -1.46
C TYR A 317 -16.04 -9.23 -1.92
N LEU A 318 -16.92 -9.43 -2.89
CA LEU A 318 -17.93 -8.44 -3.27
C LEU A 318 -18.80 -8.02 -2.07
N SER A 319 -19.27 -8.98 -1.26
CA SER A 319 -19.99 -8.68 -0.02
C SER A 319 -19.13 -7.87 0.95
N SER A 320 -17.85 -8.21 1.11
CA SER A 320 -16.91 -7.43 1.93
C SER A 320 -16.84 -5.97 1.47
N TRP A 321 -16.70 -5.72 0.17
CA TRP A 321 -16.64 -4.36 -0.39
C TRP A 321 -17.92 -3.58 -0.16
N LEU A 322 -19.10 -4.19 -0.41
CA LEU A 322 -20.37 -3.52 -0.14
C LEU A 322 -20.52 -3.16 1.34
N ASN A 323 -20.06 -4.03 2.23
CA ASN A 323 -20.11 -3.70 3.65
C ASN A 323 -19.08 -2.62 4.05
N ILE A 324 -17.92 -2.51 3.40
CA ILE A 324 -17.01 -1.37 3.59
C ILE A 324 -17.70 -0.07 3.16
N LEU A 325 -18.33 -0.07 1.98
CA LEU A 325 -19.10 1.09 1.50
C LEU A 325 -20.25 1.46 2.43
N ARG A 326 -20.87 0.48 3.10
CA ARG A 326 -21.97 0.69 4.06
C ARG A 326 -21.53 1.11 5.46
N ASP A 327 -20.56 0.41 6.02
CA ASP A 327 -20.22 0.52 7.44
C ASP A 327 -19.11 1.53 7.69
N ASP A 328 -18.09 1.56 6.81
CA ASP A 328 -16.96 2.48 6.95
C ASP A 328 -17.32 3.85 6.38
N PHE A 329 -17.71 3.92 5.11
CA PHE A 329 -18.01 5.19 4.45
C PHE A 329 -19.46 5.63 4.64
N GLY A 330 -20.41 4.70 4.60
CA GLY A 330 -21.84 5.03 4.64
C GLY A 330 -22.36 5.64 3.34
N CYS A 331 -21.66 5.45 2.23
CA CYS A 331 -22.12 5.88 0.90
C CYS A 331 -23.23 4.97 0.34
N LEU A 332 -23.36 3.76 0.89
CA LEU A 332 -24.48 2.85 0.66
C LEU A 332 -25.18 2.53 1.99
N ASP A 333 -26.48 2.24 1.95
CA ASP A 333 -27.19 1.63 3.08
C ASP A 333 -28.03 0.43 2.65
N PHE A 334 -28.01 -0.63 3.46
CA PHE A 334 -28.80 -1.83 3.25
C PHE A 334 -28.85 -2.72 4.48
N GLN A 335 -29.96 -3.44 4.63
CA GLN A 335 -30.11 -4.46 5.66
C GLN A 335 -29.36 -5.74 5.30
N THR A 336 -28.94 -6.49 6.33
CA THR A 336 -28.28 -7.78 6.17
C THR A 336 -29.13 -8.74 5.33
N ARG A 337 -28.53 -9.36 4.32
CA ARG A 337 -29.19 -10.27 3.34
C ARG A 337 -30.24 -9.60 2.44
N SER A 338 -30.39 -8.29 2.48
CA SER A 338 -31.22 -7.54 1.54
C SER A 338 -30.44 -7.26 0.25
N ASN A 339 -31.12 -7.39 -0.88
CA ASN A 339 -30.62 -6.87 -2.15
C ASN A 339 -31.05 -5.42 -2.38
N HIS A 340 -31.95 -4.87 -1.56
CA HIS A 340 -32.36 -3.48 -1.67
C HIS A 340 -31.33 -2.58 -1.00
N ARG A 341 -30.66 -1.77 -1.82
CA ARG A 341 -29.60 -0.83 -1.40
C ARG A 341 -30.03 0.59 -1.71
N ILE A 342 -29.72 1.49 -0.79
CA ILE A 342 -29.93 2.93 -0.92
C ILE A 342 -28.56 3.59 -1.13
N LEU A 343 -28.47 4.42 -2.15
CA LEU A 343 -27.29 5.23 -2.43
C LEU A 343 -27.41 6.56 -1.67
N ASN A 344 -26.49 6.82 -0.71
CA ASN A 344 -26.50 8.06 0.08
C ASN A 344 -25.74 9.18 -0.61
N TYR A 345 -24.57 8.86 -1.18
CA TYR A 345 -23.70 9.79 -1.92
C TYR A 345 -22.66 9.02 -2.73
N ILE A 346 -21.95 9.70 -3.64
CA ILE A 346 -20.88 9.12 -4.45
C ILE A 346 -19.55 9.75 -4.05
N PRO A 347 -18.63 9.00 -3.40
CA PRO A 347 -17.39 9.56 -2.87
C PRO A 347 -16.54 10.32 -3.90
N SER A 348 -16.43 9.79 -5.12
CA SER A 348 -15.60 10.37 -6.20
C SER A 348 -16.12 11.69 -6.76
N MET A 349 -17.37 12.05 -6.47
CA MET A 349 -17.99 13.32 -6.88
C MET A 349 -17.83 14.44 -5.84
N LEU A 350 -17.27 14.13 -4.67
CA LEU A 350 -17.09 15.08 -3.57
C LEU A 350 -15.62 15.49 -3.47
N ASN A 351 -15.38 16.74 -3.09
CA ASN A 351 -14.06 17.15 -2.62
C ASN A 351 -13.79 16.62 -1.20
N ASP A 352 -12.57 16.78 -0.71
CA ASP A 352 -12.14 16.23 0.58
C ASP A 352 -13.02 16.69 1.75
N ASP A 353 -13.40 17.97 1.81
CA ASP A 353 -14.21 18.52 2.91
C ASP A 353 -15.63 17.94 2.93
N PHE A 354 -16.29 17.88 1.75
CA PHE A 354 -17.63 17.31 1.63
C PHE A 354 -17.63 15.79 1.82
N LEU A 355 -16.57 15.11 1.39
CA LEU A 355 -16.40 13.67 1.62
C LEU A 355 -16.21 13.39 3.11
N LEU A 356 -15.36 14.16 3.79
CA LEU A 356 -15.15 14.03 5.23
C LEU A 356 -16.47 14.26 6.01
N GLY A 357 -17.21 15.31 5.67
CA GLY A 357 -18.52 15.58 6.28
C GLY A 357 -19.55 14.47 6.03
N SER A 358 -19.53 13.87 4.82
CA SER A 358 -20.38 12.72 4.51
C SER A 358 -20.00 11.48 5.31
N ILE A 359 -18.70 11.17 5.42
CA ILE A 359 -18.20 10.05 6.24
C ILE A 359 -18.62 10.25 7.70
N GLN A 360 -18.40 11.44 8.27
CA GLN A 360 -18.78 11.77 9.65
C GLN A 360 -20.26 11.53 9.92
N ARG A 361 -21.12 11.84 8.93
CA ARG A 361 -22.57 11.71 9.05
C ARG A 361 -23.06 10.27 8.97
N TYR A 362 -22.46 9.46 8.09
CA TYR A 362 -23.03 8.16 7.70
C TYR A 362 -22.24 6.94 8.17
N THR A 363 -21.00 7.10 8.63
CA THR A 363 -20.19 5.98 9.13
C THR A 363 -20.86 5.27 10.31
N LYS A 364 -20.75 3.93 10.33
CA LYS A 364 -21.25 3.07 11.42
C LYS A 364 -20.13 2.66 12.38
N ALA A 365 -18.92 3.22 12.22
CA ALA A 365 -17.74 2.86 13.01
C ALA A 365 -17.80 3.32 14.48
N ASN A 366 -18.46 4.45 14.77
CA ASN A 366 -18.37 5.14 16.06
C ASN A 366 -18.63 4.25 17.31
N PRO A 367 -19.66 3.38 17.35
CA PRO A 367 -19.89 2.50 18.49
C PRO A 367 -18.69 1.58 18.79
N TYR A 368 -18.01 1.09 17.75
CA TYR A 368 -16.84 0.22 17.89
C TYR A 368 -15.60 1.00 18.35
N ILE A 369 -15.44 2.24 17.88
CA ILE A 369 -14.37 3.13 18.35
C ILE A 369 -14.52 3.45 19.84
N ASN A 370 -15.75 3.61 20.33
CA ASN A 370 -15.99 3.78 21.77
C ASN A 370 -15.59 2.54 22.58
N ASN A 371 -15.81 1.33 22.05
CA ASN A 371 -15.35 0.10 22.71
C ASN A 371 -13.81 0.01 22.77
N LEU A 372 -13.10 0.54 21.77
CA LEU A 372 -11.64 0.61 21.78
C LEU A 372 -11.13 1.51 22.93
N GLN A 373 -11.81 2.61 23.22
CA GLN A 373 -11.41 3.52 24.31
C GLN A 373 -11.43 2.85 25.68
N ALA A 374 -12.19 1.77 25.87
CA ALA A 374 -12.19 1.01 27.11
C ALA A 374 -10.96 0.10 27.29
N ILE A 375 -10.15 -0.11 26.23
CA ILE A 375 -8.95 -0.95 26.26
C ILE A 375 -7.63 -0.19 25.99
N LEU A 376 -7.72 1.05 25.48
CA LEU A 376 -6.60 2.01 25.46
C LEU A 376 -6.44 2.62 26.85
#